data_AF-Q63ZV4-F1
#
_entry.id   AF-Q63ZV4-F1
#
_cell.length_a   1.000
_cell.length_b   1.000
_cell.length_c   1.000
_cell.angle_alpha   90.00
_cell.angle_beta   90.00
_cell.angle_gamma   90.00
#
_symmetry.space_group_name_H-M   'P 1'
#
loop_
_entity.id
_entity.type
_entity.pdbx_description
1 polymer ?
#
loop_
_entity_poly.entity_id
_entity_poly.type
_entity_poly.pdbx_seq_one_letter_code
_entity_poly.pdbx_strand_id
1 'polypeptide(L)' 'MLVDCVPLVEVEDMMIMGKKPDPKCVFTYVQSLYNHLRRHELRLRGKNV' A
#
# COMPACT_ATOMS: atom_id res chain seq x y z
N MET A 1 0.33 2.33 16.03
CA MET A 1 1.41 2.35 15.03
C MET A 1 0.79 2.69 13.70
N LEU A 2 1.30 3.73 13.03
CA LEU A 2 0.90 4.02 11.65
C LEU A 2 1.39 2.86 10.77
N VAL A 3 0.55 2.45 9.82
CA VAL A 3 0.93 1.45 8.81
C VAL A 3 2.00 2.11 7.95
N ASP A 4 3.16 1.48 7.77
CA ASP A 4 4.20 1.96 6.85
C ASP A 4 3.66 1.94 5.41
N CYS A 5 3.01 3.04 5.06
CA CYS A 5 2.53 3.31 3.72
C CYS A 5 3.74 3.78 2.92
N VAL A 6 4.42 2.84 2.28
CA VAL A 6 5.58 3.14 1.45
C VAL A 6 5.11 3.99 0.26
N PRO A 7 5.63 5.22 0.08
CA PRO A 7 5.30 6.06 -1.06
C PRO A 7 5.97 5.48 -2.30
N LEU A 8 5.29 4.56 -2.98
CA LEU A 8 5.79 3.90 -4.19
C LEU A 8 5.51 4.72 -5.46
N VAL A 9 4.65 5.73 -5.36
CA VAL A 9 4.26 6.62 -6.44
C VAL A 9 4.06 8.02 -5.85
N GLU A 10 4.58 9.05 -6.52
CA GLU A 10 4.37 10.44 -6.12
C GLU A 10 2.96 10.90 -6.48
N VAL A 11 2.38 11.76 -5.63
CA VAL A 11 1.01 12.26 -5.83
C VAL A 11 0.91 13.04 -7.15
N GLU A 12 1.91 13.85 -7.48
CA GLU A 12 2.00 14.60 -8.73
C GLU A 12 1.91 13.68 -9.96
N ASP A 13 2.61 12.54 -9.95
CA ASP A 13 2.61 11.61 -11.07
C ASP A 13 1.22 10.99 -11.27
N MET A 14 0.52 10.67 -10.17
CA MET A 14 -0.85 10.16 -10.24
C MET A 14 -1.84 11.21 -10.76
N MET A 15 -1.64 12.48 -10.39
CA MET A 15 -2.47 13.60 -10.85
C MET A 15 -2.26 13.86 -12.35
N ILE A 16 -1.02 13.78 -12.84
CA ILE A 16 -0.68 13.91 -14.27
C ILE A 16 -1.24 12.75 -15.09
N MET A 17 -1.20 11.51 -14.57
CA MET A 17 -1.77 10.33 -15.24
C MET A 17 -3.30 10.41 -15.42
N GLY A 18 -3.99 11.20 -14.60
CA GLY A 18 -5.42 11.47 -14.73
C GLY A 18 -6.27 10.20 -14.78
N LYS A 19 -7.05 10.02 -15.86
CA LYS A 19 -7.96 8.87 -16.04
C LYS A 19 -7.29 7.59 -16.53
N LYS A 20 -5.98 7.62 -16.83
CA LYS A 20 -5.23 6.48 -17.35
C LYS A 20 -3.93 6.24 -16.57
N PRO A 21 -4.01 5.93 -15.27
CA PRO A 21 -2.83 5.51 -14.53
C PRO A 21 -2.32 4.16 -15.04
N ASP A 22 -1.01 3.91 -14.91
CA ASP A 22 -0.44 2.61 -15.23
C ASP A 22 -1.01 1.53 -14.28
N PRO A 23 -1.68 0.48 -14.80
CA PRO A 23 -2.31 -0.52 -13.96
C PRO A 23 -1.32 -1.29 -13.07
N LYS A 24 -0.06 -1.47 -13.50
CA LYS A 24 0.96 -2.17 -12.71
C LYS A 24 1.45 -1.31 -11.54
N CYS A 25 1.62 0.00 -11.74
CA CYS A 25 1.95 0.95 -10.67
C CYS A 25 0.86 0.95 -9.60
N VAL A 26 -0.42 1.07 -10.00
CA VAL A 26 -1.56 1.01 -9.08
C VAL A 26 -1.62 -0.33 -8.34
N PHE A 27 -1.45 -1.44 -9.08
CA PHE A 27 -1.44 -2.78 -8.48
C PHE A 27 -0.34 -2.93 -7.43
N THR A 28 0.88 -2.49 -7.75
CA THR A 28 2.04 -2.60 -6.85
C THR A 28 1.84 -1.79 -5.57
N TYR A 29 1.26 -0.58 -5.69
CA TYR A 29 0.93 0.26 -4.54
C TYR A 29 -0.08 -0.42 -3.61
N VAL A 30 -1.21 -0.88 -4.15
CA VAL A 30 -2.27 -1.56 -3.38
C VAL A 30 -1.76 -2.87 -2.78
N GLN A 31 -0.97 -3.64 -3.54
CA GLN A 31 -0.36 -4.88 -3.08
C GLN A 31 0.59 -4.64 -1.89
N SER A 32 1.44 -3.60 -1.98
CA SER A 32 2.36 -3.22 -0.90
C SER A 32 1.58 -2.86 0.36
N LEU A 33 0.54 -2.04 0.24
CA LEU A 33 -0.32 -1.65 1.36
C LEU A 33 -1.00 -2.86 2.02
N TYR A 34 -1.62 -3.73 1.22
CA TYR A 34 -2.27 -4.94 1.73
C TYR A 34 -1.29 -5.85 2.48
N ASN A 35 -0.08 -6.04 1.95
CA ASN A 35 0.95 -6.86 2.59
C ASN A 35 1.42 -6.28 3.93
N HIS A 36 1.49 -4.95 4.07
CA HIS A 36 1.79 -4.30 5.35
C HIS A 36 0.65 -4.50 6.35
N LEU A 37 -0.60 -4.28 5.94
CA LEU A 37 -1.79 -4.50 6.78
C LEU A 37 -1.90 -5.95 7.25
N ARG A 38 -1.76 -6.91 6.34
CA ARG A 38 -1.82 -8.34 6.66
C ARG A 38 -0.74 -8.75 7.66
N ARG A 39 0.50 -8.28 7.48
CA ARG A 39 1.59 -8.55 8.45
C ARG A 39 1.31 -7.93 9.81
N HIS A 40 0.74 -6.73 9.84
CA HIS A 40 0.34 -6.08 11.08
C HIS A 40 -0.77 -6.87 11.80
N GLU A 41 -1.82 -7.28 11.09
CA GLU A 41 -2.90 -8.11 11.62
C GLU A 41 -2.37 -9.44 12.19
N LEU A 42 -1.51 -10.14 11.46
CA LEU A 42 -0.92 -11.40 11.93
C LEU A 42 -0.11 -11.22 13.21
N ARG A 43 0.66 -10.13 13.34
CA ARG A 43 1.38 -9.80 14.58
C ARG A 43 0.43 -9.50 15.75
N LEU A 44 -0.71 -8.88 15.50
CA LEU A 44 -1.73 -8.65 16.54
C LEU A 44 -2.36 -9.97 16.99
N ARG A 45 -2.67 -10.86 16.04
CA ARG A 45 -3.22 -12.19 16.35
C ARG A 45 -2.23 -13.05 17.16
N GLY A 46 -0.93 -12.97 16.84
CA GLY A 46 0.11 -13.69 17.58
C GLY A 46 0.48 -13.12 18.96
N LYS A 47 0.01 -11.92 19.31
CA LYS A 47 0.22 -11.29 20.64
C LYS A 47 -0.91 -11.61 21.64
N ASN A 48 -1.99 -12.25 21.19
CA ASN A 48 -3.15 -12.61 22.01
C ASN A 48 -3.17 -14.11 22.40
N VAL A 49 -2.01 -14.77 22.37
CA VAL A 49 -1.80 -16.16 22.81
C VAL A 49 -0.70 -16.18 23.87
#